data_AF-A0A6A3AGL8-F1
#
_entry.id   AF-A0A6A3AGL8-F1
#
_cell.length_a   1.000
_cell.length_b   1.000
_cell.length_c   1.000
_cell.angle_alpha   90.00
_cell.angle_beta   90.00
_cell.angle_gamma   90.00
#
_symmetry.space_group_name_H-M   'P 1'
#
loop_
_entity.id
_entity.type
_entity.pdbx_description
1 polymer ?
#
loop_
_entity_poly.entity_id
_entity_poly.type
_entity_poly.pdbx_seq_one_letter_code
_entity_poly.pdbx_strand_id
1 'polypeptide(L)'
;MDERSILSWTTIIGGYVNVGNVGEAFNLFNTMRQMGCVSPDMVLFVQVISGCVESGNSLLASSVHSLVLKSGYDGEAPIGNLVLNMYAKCGDIVSARQVFEIIDEKCIFLWTSMIAAYTHHGYPAEALDLFKGLLRTDLKPNEATIASILSACADLGSLSIGNEIKRYVESNGLASSRQVQTSLIHMYCKCGRIDKAEDVFADPVVFTSVLLACSHSGLVEDGLKYFKSMKTDYGIEPRIEHYTCLVDLLGRAGHFELALKTIQKMPLQVQAKVWVPLLSACRKHSNIELGEYVAKKLLDLNPGNTSSYVLTANIYTSGGKWKEAAITRSMMRNKGLVKEPGWSQIEINGAINVFMAGDRSHHRSFDIYKKLNELNTKLKEAGYIAEIDMVAHDLENEEKEESVMVRSERLAVVWGLIGTEPGTTLTIIKNLQTCGDCHSFLKFTSKVTCRHLIVRDGQRFHHFLSGSCSCKDFW
;
A
#
# COMPACT_ATOMS: atom_id res chain seq x y z
N MET A 1 39.65 27.34 23.02
CA MET A 1 38.51 26.71 22.32
C MET A 1 38.20 25.47 23.13
N ASP A 2 37.07 25.46 23.84
CA ASP A 2 36.66 24.30 24.63
C ASP A 2 36.58 23.06 23.71
N GLU A 3 37.26 21.99 24.09
CA GLU A 3 37.12 20.69 23.45
C GLU A 3 35.65 20.26 23.52
N ARG A 4 34.97 20.25 22.37
CA ARG A 4 33.62 19.70 22.28
C ARG A 4 33.65 18.22 22.63
N SER A 5 33.05 17.85 23.76
CA SER A 5 32.89 16.47 24.18
C SER A 5 31.96 15.68 23.24
N ILE A 6 32.06 14.34 23.25
CA ILE A 6 31.12 13.45 22.52
C ILE A 6 29.66 13.81 22.79
N LEU A 7 29.33 14.10 24.06
CA LEU A 7 28.00 14.47 24.50
C LEU A 7 27.48 15.72 23.78
N SER A 8 28.33 16.72 23.56
CA SER A 8 27.94 17.94 22.84
C SER A 8 27.60 17.65 21.38
N TRP A 9 28.40 16.81 20.71
CA TRP A 9 28.14 16.38 19.33
C TRP A 9 26.86 15.56 19.23
N THR A 10 26.70 14.57 20.09
CA THR A 10 25.50 13.70 20.14
C THR A 10 24.23 14.53 20.36
N THR A 11 24.27 15.52 21.24
CA THR A 11 23.12 16.39 21.52
C THR A 11 22.74 17.23 20.30
N ILE A 12 23.72 17.85 19.64
CA ILE A 12 23.45 18.72 18.48
C ILE A 12 22.98 17.89 17.29
N ILE A 13 23.66 16.78 16.99
CA ILE A 13 23.32 15.88 15.87
C ILE A 13 21.92 15.30 16.08
N GLY A 14 21.60 14.81 17.28
CA GLY A 14 20.26 14.32 17.60
C GLY A 14 19.19 15.40 17.49
N GLY A 15 19.50 16.65 17.86
CA GLY A 15 18.60 17.79 17.68
C GLY A 15 18.23 18.03 16.20
N TYR A 16 19.21 17.98 15.29
CA TYR A 16 18.95 18.12 13.85
C TYR A 16 18.14 16.95 13.28
N VAL A 17 18.44 15.72 13.70
CA VAL A 17 17.66 14.52 13.30
C VAL A 17 16.20 14.65 13.75
N ASN A 18 15.94 15.03 15.00
CA ASN A 18 14.57 15.16 15.52
C ASN A 18 13.73 16.23 14.82
N VAL A 19 14.36 17.25 14.23
CA VAL A 19 13.69 18.30 13.44
C VAL A 19 13.57 17.91 11.95
N GLY A 20 14.06 16.72 11.57
CA GLY A 20 14.02 16.21 10.19
C GLY A 20 15.08 16.82 9.27
N ASN A 21 16.02 17.61 9.81
CA ASN A 21 17.11 18.19 9.03
C ASN A 21 18.32 17.24 9.02
N VAL A 22 18.12 16.11 8.35
CA VAL A 22 19.07 15.00 8.28
C VAL A 22 20.39 15.44 7.61
N GLY A 23 20.34 16.32 6.61
CA GLY A 23 21.54 16.80 5.90
C GLY A 23 22.55 17.50 6.81
N GLU A 24 22.08 18.42 7.67
CA GLU A 24 22.96 19.09 8.63
C GLU A 24 23.48 18.15 9.72
N ALA A 25 22.67 17.19 10.16
CA ALA A 25 23.12 16.16 11.09
C ALA A 25 24.32 15.37 10.53
N PHE A 26 24.28 15.00 9.25
CA PHE A 26 25.40 14.31 8.58
C PHE A 26 26.61 15.21 8.35
N ASN A 27 26.41 16.49 8.00
CA ASN A 27 27.51 17.45 7.85
C ASN A 27 28.28 17.61 9.17
N LEU A 28 27.55 17.75 10.28
CA LEU A 28 28.14 17.84 11.62
C LEU A 28 28.85 16.55 12.03
N PHE A 29 28.24 15.39 11.76
CA PHE A 29 28.87 14.09 12.01
C PHE A 29 30.18 13.92 11.22
N ASN A 30 30.19 14.30 9.94
CA ASN A 30 31.41 14.26 9.12
C ASN A 30 32.48 15.23 9.62
N THR A 31 32.07 16.43 10.06
CA THR A 31 32.98 17.41 10.66
C THR A 31 33.64 16.86 11.93
N MET A 32 32.85 16.27 12.85
CA MET A 32 33.35 15.61 14.06
C MET A 32 34.39 14.54 13.71
N ARG A 33 34.10 13.71 12.71
CA ARG A 33 35.01 12.64 12.26
C ARG A 33 36.30 13.17 11.64
N GLN A 34 36.23 14.24 10.86
CA GLN A 34 37.42 14.89 10.26
C GLN A 34 38.32 15.52 11.32
N MET A 35 37.75 16.03 12.41
CA MET A 35 38.54 16.56 13.54
C MET A 35 39.32 15.47 14.28
N GLY A 36 38.88 14.20 14.23
CA GLY A 36 39.60 13.05 14.76
C GLY A 36 39.81 13.04 16.28
N CYS A 37 39.29 14.02 17.00
CA CYS A 37 39.50 14.21 18.43
C CYS A 37 38.60 13.36 19.32
N VAL A 38 37.48 12.84 18.78
CA VAL A 38 36.47 12.09 19.53
C VAL A 38 35.96 10.93 18.70
N SER A 39 35.94 9.73 19.27
CA SER A 39 35.36 8.53 18.64
C SER A 39 33.83 8.50 18.81
N PRO A 40 33.06 8.13 17.78
CA PRO A 40 31.63 7.89 17.93
C PRO A 40 31.33 6.81 18.96
N ASP A 41 30.40 7.08 19.87
CA ASP A 41 29.87 6.11 20.82
C ASP A 41 28.54 5.51 20.31
N MET A 42 28.01 4.52 21.04
CA MET A 42 26.72 3.90 20.74
C MET A 42 25.60 4.95 20.60
N VAL A 43 25.56 5.95 21.48
CA VAL A 43 24.48 6.95 21.51
C VAL A 43 24.49 7.81 20.25
N LEU A 44 25.67 8.20 19.77
CA LEU A 44 25.81 8.91 18.52
C LEU A 44 25.39 8.05 17.32
N PHE A 45 25.77 6.77 17.29
CA PHE A 45 25.33 5.87 16.23
C PHE A 45 23.81 5.71 16.19
N VAL A 46 23.14 5.67 17.35
CA VAL A 46 21.67 5.65 17.41
C VAL A 46 21.05 6.86 16.69
N GLN A 47 21.59 8.06 16.91
CA GLN A 47 21.09 9.29 16.27
C GLN A 47 21.33 9.27 14.74
N VAL A 48 22.56 8.92 14.34
CA VAL A 48 22.96 8.91 12.91
C VAL A 48 22.19 7.85 12.13
N ILE A 49 22.00 6.65 12.68
CA ILE A 49 21.20 5.59 12.04
C ILE A 49 19.73 5.99 11.95
N SER A 50 19.17 6.64 12.99
CA SER A 50 17.79 7.14 12.95
C SER A 50 17.58 8.18 11.84
N GLY A 51 18.56 9.07 11.62
CA GLY A 51 18.54 9.97 10.47
C GLY A 51 18.61 9.23 9.12
N CYS A 52 19.38 8.14 9.02
CA CYS A 52 19.41 7.30 7.81
C CYS A 52 18.03 6.69 7.52
N VAL A 53 17.41 6.13 8.57
CA VAL A 53 16.09 5.50 8.54
C VAL A 53 15.01 6.45 8.02
N GLU A 54 15.09 7.75 8.30
CA GLU A 54 14.19 8.77 7.75
C GLU A 54 14.49 9.10 6.28
N SER A 55 15.76 9.09 5.88
CA SER A 55 16.19 9.42 4.52
C SER A 55 15.91 8.33 3.48
N GLY A 56 15.82 7.06 3.89
CA GLY A 56 15.64 5.91 3.00
C GLY A 56 16.79 5.68 2.00
N ASN A 57 17.98 6.25 2.24
CA ASN A 57 19.10 6.21 1.30
C ASN A 57 20.03 5.00 1.53
N SER A 58 20.06 4.06 0.59
CA SER A 58 20.83 2.81 0.70
C SER A 58 22.36 3.00 0.72
N LEU A 59 22.89 4.03 0.04
CA LEU A 59 24.33 4.33 0.02
C LEU A 59 24.81 4.88 1.37
N LEU A 60 23.99 5.77 1.95
CA LEU A 60 24.20 6.31 3.28
C LEU A 60 24.12 5.20 4.33
N ALA A 61 23.11 4.32 4.21
CA ALA A 61 22.92 3.16 5.07
C ALA A 61 24.15 2.24 5.09
N SER A 62 24.67 1.91 3.90
CA SER A 62 25.89 1.08 3.75
C SER A 62 27.12 1.75 4.35
N SER A 63 27.25 3.07 4.18
CA SER A 63 28.37 3.85 4.71
C SER A 63 28.34 3.90 6.24
N VAL A 64 27.17 4.11 6.84
CA VAL A 64 27.00 4.14 8.30
C VAL A 64 27.18 2.75 8.89
N HIS A 65 26.65 1.70 8.27
CA HIS A 65 26.88 0.32 8.72
C HIS A 65 28.36 -0.04 8.69
N SER A 66 29.10 0.37 7.65
CA SER A 66 30.56 0.18 7.58
C SER A 66 31.31 0.86 8.71
N LEU A 67 30.79 1.98 9.24
CA LEU A 67 31.37 2.66 10.40
C LEU A 67 31.08 1.93 11.70
N VAL A 68 29.84 1.44 11.88
CA VAL A 68 29.46 0.60 13.02
C VAL A 68 30.37 -0.63 13.12
N LEU A 69 30.60 -1.31 11.99
CA LEU A 69 31.52 -2.46 11.90
C LEU A 69 32.95 -2.07 12.29
N LYS A 70 33.48 -0.97 11.78
CA LYS A 70 34.84 -0.50 12.12
C LYS A 70 34.98 -0.05 13.58
N SER A 71 33.88 0.36 14.21
CA SER A 71 33.84 0.74 15.61
C SER A 71 33.60 -0.44 16.57
N GLY A 72 33.37 -1.65 16.05
CA GLY A 72 33.19 -2.87 16.85
C GLY A 72 31.83 -2.99 17.54
N TYR A 73 30.82 -2.29 17.03
CA TYR A 73 29.46 -2.25 17.60
C TYR A 73 28.46 -3.18 16.87
N ASP A 74 28.93 -3.98 15.92
CA ASP A 74 28.12 -4.79 15.01
C ASP A 74 27.49 -6.03 15.67
N GLY A 75 28.04 -6.51 16.79
CA GLY A 75 27.47 -7.61 17.57
C GLY A 75 26.39 -7.19 18.58
N GLU A 76 26.19 -5.89 18.81
CA GLU A 76 25.31 -5.40 19.87
C GLU A 76 23.84 -5.28 19.40
N ALA A 77 22.93 -6.00 20.05
CA ALA A 77 21.52 -6.05 19.67
C ALA A 77 20.81 -4.69 19.52
N PRO A 78 21.05 -3.66 20.37
CA PRO A 78 20.41 -2.36 20.21
C PRO A 78 20.79 -1.65 18.91
N ILE A 79 22.09 -1.61 18.57
CA ILE A 79 22.57 -0.98 17.34
C ILE A 79 22.18 -1.83 16.14
N GLY A 80 22.35 -3.14 16.22
CA GLY A 80 21.97 -4.02 15.11
C GLY A 80 20.48 -4.00 14.80
N ASN A 81 19.59 -3.80 15.79
CA ASN A 81 18.16 -3.57 15.54
C ASN A 81 17.90 -2.28 14.74
N LEU A 82 18.67 -1.22 14.99
CA LEU A 82 18.57 0.03 14.22
C LEU A 82 19.12 -0.14 12.79
N VAL A 83 20.26 -0.80 12.64
CA VAL A 83 20.86 -1.11 11.33
C VAL A 83 19.92 -2.00 10.50
N LEU A 84 19.30 -3.01 11.12
CA LEU A 84 18.30 -3.86 10.49
C LEU A 84 17.11 -3.05 9.98
N ASN A 85 16.53 -2.20 10.84
CA ASN A 85 15.39 -1.35 10.45
C ASN A 85 15.77 -0.34 9.35
N MET A 86 17.00 0.16 9.36
CA MET A 86 17.55 1.02 8.31
C MET A 86 17.55 0.30 6.96
N TYR A 87 18.13 -0.90 6.89
CA TYR A 87 18.12 -1.69 5.65
C TYR A 87 16.71 -2.08 5.21
N ALA A 88 15.86 -2.49 6.15
CA ALA A 88 14.47 -2.83 5.85
C ALA A 88 13.71 -1.65 5.25
N LYS A 89 13.89 -0.42 5.76
CA LYS A 89 13.26 0.77 5.16
C LYS A 89 13.80 1.14 3.77
N CYS A 90 15.04 0.77 3.48
CA CYS A 90 15.64 0.94 2.15
C CYS A 90 15.23 -0.19 1.18
N GLY A 91 14.35 -1.11 1.59
CA GLY A 91 13.94 -2.27 0.78
C GLY A 91 14.98 -3.39 0.67
N ASP A 92 16.15 -3.25 1.31
CA ASP A 92 17.22 -4.25 1.30
C ASP A 92 17.03 -5.26 2.44
N ILE A 93 16.07 -6.16 2.24
CA ILE A 93 15.76 -7.20 3.22
C ILE A 93 16.90 -8.21 3.40
N VAL A 94 17.78 -8.36 2.39
CA VAL A 94 18.89 -9.31 2.41
C VAL A 94 19.96 -8.83 3.38
N SER A 95 20.37 -7.57 3.29
CA SER A 95 21.30 -6.98 4.27
C SER A 95 20.68 -6.89 5.66
N ALA A 96 19.38 -6.59 5.77
CA ALA A 96 18.68 -6.67 7.05
C ALA A 96 18.77 -8.08 7.68
N ARG A 97 18.62 -9.14 6.87
CA ARG A 97 18.77 -10.53 7.32
C ARG A 97 20.20 -10.86 7.72
N GLN A 98 21.20 -10.37 7.00
CA GLN A 98 22.61 -10.59 7.36
C GLN A 98 22.93 -9.99 8.74
N VAL A 99 22.47 -8.76 8.99
CA VAL A 99 22.63 -8.11 10.30
C VAL A 99 21.93 -8.91 11.40
N PHE A 100 20.72 -9.41 11.13
CA PHE A 100 20.02 -10.29 12.05
C PHE A 100 20.84 -11.54 12.39
N GLU A 101 21.44 -12.21 11.40
CA GLU A 101 22.21 -13.44 11.64
C GLU A 101 23.52 -13.20 12.40
N ILE A 102 24.20 -12.07 12.18
CA ILE A 102 25.47 -11.71 12.84
C ILE A 102 25.33 -11.57 14.37
N ILE A 103 24.17 -11.14 14.86
CA ILE A 103 23.96 -10.90 16.29
C ILE A 103 23.61 -12.22 16.98
N ASP A 104 24.52 -12.75 17.80
CA ASP A 104 24.31 -14.01 18.52
C ASP A 104 23.18 -13.90 19.57
N GLU A 105 23.29 -12.95 20.49
CA GLU A 105 22.30 -12.70 21.56
C GLU A 105 21.17 -11.80 21.07
N LYS A 106 20.22 -12.40 20.35
CA LYS A 106 19.07 -11.69 19.79
C LYS A 106 18.04 -11.38 20.89
N CYS A 107 17.65 -10.11 21.04
CA CYS A 107 16.52 -9.74 21.90
C CYS A 107 15.17 -9.81 21.16
N ILE A 108 14.05 -9.78 21.88
CA ILE A 108 12.71 -9.85 21.28
C ILE A 108 12.50 -8.76 20.22
N PHE A 109 13.02 -7.55 20.45
CA PHE A 109 12.88 -6.44 19.50
C PHE A 109 13.52 -6.73 18.14
N LEU A 110 14.66 -7.40 18.11
CA LEU A 110 15.35 -7.76 16.88
C LEU A 110 14.55 -8.81 16.08
N TRP A 111 14.00 -9.82 16.77
CA TRP A 111 13.07 -10.78 16.19
C TRP A 111 11.82 -10.10 15.64
N THR A 112 11.18 -9.22 16.42
CA THR A 112 10.00 -8.47 16.01
C THR A 112 10.29 -7.65 14.74
N SER A 113 11.40 -6.91 14.70
CA SER A 113 11.75 -6.07 13.56
C SER A 113 11.98 -6.88 12.30
N MET A 114 12.69 -8.02 12.38
CA MET A 114 12.94 -8.86 11.20
C MET A 114 11.66 -9.53 10.69
N ILE A 115 10.80 -10.01 11.61
CA ILE A 115 9.49 -10.56 11.27
C ILE A 115 8.63 -9.51 10.56
N ALA A 116 8.52 -8.30 11.15
CA ALA A 116 7.76 -7.21 10.55
C ALA A 116 8.32 -6.81 9.18
N ALA A 117 9.65 -6.76 9.04
CA ALA A 117 10.31 -6.45 7.79
C ALA A 117 9.94 -7.46 6.69
N TYR A 118 9.98 -8.77 6.96
CA TYR A 118 9.53 -9.78 5.99
C TYR A 118 8.06 -9.63 5.62
N THR A 119 7.17 -9.46 6.61
CA THR A 119 5.74 -9.26 6.36
C THR A 119 5.49 -8.04 5.46
N HIS A 120 6.06 -6.88 5.79
CA HIS A 120 5.84 -5.63 5.05
C HIS A 120 6.40 -5.66 3.62
N HIS A 121 7.43 -6.47 3.37
CA HIS A 121 8.04 -6.62 2.04
C HIS A 121 7.43 -7.76 1.22
N GLY A 122 6.36 -8.40 1.69
CA GLY A 122 5.63 -9.40 0.93
C GLY A 122 6.26 -10.79 0.98
N TYR A 123 7.00 -11.11 2.04
CA TYR A 123 7.61 -12.42 2.32
C TYR A 123 6.97 -13.09 3.56
N PRO A 124 5.65 -13.36 3.56
CA PRO A 124 4.94 -13.82 4.75
C PRO A 124 5.31 -15.26 5.17
N ALA A 125 5.82 -16.10 4.26
CA ALA A 125 6.25 -17.45 4.58
C ALA A 125 7.55 -17.44 5.39
N GLU A 126 8.50 -16.60 5.00
CA GLU A 126 9.76 -16.35 5.67
C GLU A 126 9.53 -15.73 7.05
N ALA A 127 8.56 -14.81 7.16
CA ALA A 127 8.13 -14.25 8.45
C ALA A 127 7.62 -15.35 9.39
N LEU A 128 6.82 -16.30 8.89
CA LEU A 128 6.32 -17.43 9.68
C LEU A 128 7.43 -18.40 10.10
N ASP A 129 8.38 -18.70 9.22
CA ASP A 129 9.50 -19.57 9.57
C ASP A 129 10.40 -18.92 10.62
N LEU A 130 10.60 -17.61 10.54
CA LEU A 130 11.32 -16.86 11.56
C LEU A 130 10.55 -16.86 12.90
N PHE A 131 9.23 -16.73 12.87
CA PHE A 131 8.40 -16.83 14.07
C PHE A 131 8.46 -18.23 14.72
N LYS A 132 8.47 -19.31 13.93
CA LYS A 132 8.70 -20.67 14.48
C LYS A 132 10.07 -20.78 15.13
N GLY A 133 11.08 -20.10 14.57
CA GLY A 133 12.41 -19.95 15.18
C GLY A 133 12.33 -19.27 16.55
N LEU A 134 11.65 -18.11 16.63
CA LEU A 134 11.43 -17.39 17.88
C LEU A 134 10.74 -18.26 18.94
N LEU A 135 9.71 -19.03 18.57
CA LEU A 135 8.99 -19.92 19.49
C LEU A 135 9.84 -21.07 20.05
N ARG A 136 11.01 -21.36 19.48
CA ARG A 136 11.98 -22.34 20.02
C ARG A 136 12.96 -21.73 21.02
N THR A 137 12.92 -20.41 21.20
CA THR A 137 13.72 -19.68 22.19
C THR A 137 12.92 -19.47 23.47
N ASP A 138 13.58 -19.03 24.54
CA ASP A 138 12.91 -18.63 25.79
C ASP A 138 12.25 -17.24 25.72
N LEU A 139 12.39 -16.54 24.59
CA LEU A 139 11.82 -15.22 24.39
C LEU A 139 10.33 -15.32 24.08
N LYS A 140 9.53 -14.48 24.74
CA LYS A 140 8.09 -14.42 24.50
C LYS A 140 7.75 -13.37 23.43
N PRO A 141 7.05 -13.77 22.34
CA PRO A 141 6.40 -12.84 21.42
C PRO A 141 5.59 -11.75 22.16
N ASN A 142 5.87 -10.49 21.81
CA ASN A 142 5.08 -9.35 22.26
C ASN A 142 3.93 -9.03 21.28
N GLU A 143 3.11 -8.04 21.61
CA GLU A 143 1.95 -7.62 20.82
C GLU A 143 2.32 -7.26 19.37
N ALA A 144 3.45 -6.57 19.18
CA ALA A 144 3.93 -6.18 17.86
C ALA A 144 4.36 -7.39 17.01
N THR A 145 4.98 -8.40 17.64
CA THR A 145 5.34 -9.66 16.97
C THR A 145 4.09 -10.40 16.52
N ILE A 146 3.11 -10.52 17.42
CA ILE A 146 1.84 -11.19 17.14
C ILE A 146 1.08 -10.48 16.02
N ALA A 147 0.99 -9.15 16.06
CA ALA A 147 0.34 -8.36 15.01
C ALA A 147 0.99 -8.59 13.63
N SER A 148 2.32 -8.56 13.58
CA SER A 148 3.09 -8.76 12.35
C SER A 148 2.88 -10.16 11.74
N ILE A 149 2.79 -11.18 12.59
CA ILE A 149 2.56 -12.56 12.15
C ILE A 149 1.10 -12.82 11.76
N LEU A 150 0.13 -12.24 12.46
CA LEU A 150 -1.27 -12.31 12.05
C LEU A 150 -1.48 -11.66 10.69
N SER A 151 -0.79 -10.56 10.39
CA SER A 151 -0.78 -9.97 9.06
C SER A 151 -0.17 -10.92 8.02
N ALA A 152 0.96 -11.57 8.31
CA ALA A 152 1.52 -12.59 7.41
C ALA A 152 0.56 -13.76 7.17
N CYS A 153 -0.17 -14.23 8.20
CA CYS A 153 -1.21 -15.24 8.04
C CYS A 153 -2.37 -14.76 7.17
N ALA A 154 -2.75 -13.49 7.30
CA ALA A 154 -3.79 -12.86 6.49
C ALA A 154 -3.40 -12.84 5.00
N ASP A 155 -2.13 -12.48 4.72
CA ASP A 155 -1.59 -12.41 3.36
C ASP A 155 -1.48 -13.80 2.71
N LEU A 156 -1.19 -14.84 3.50
CA LEU A 156 -1.19 -16.23 3.06
C LEU A 156 -2.58 -16.89 3.03
N GLY A 157 -3.59 -16.25 3.62
CA GLY A 157 -4.91 -16.88 3.85
C GLY A 157 -4.85 -18.12 4.76
N SER A 158 -3.84 -18.22 5.63
CA SER A 158 -3.58 -19.41 6.45
C SER A 158 -4.37 -19.41 7.76
N LEU A 159 -5.59 -19.90 7.69
CA LEU A 159 -6.50 -19.96 8.84
C LEU A 159 -6.01 -20.91 9.96
N SER A 160 -5.34 -22.01 9.61
CA SER A 160 -4.84 -22.98 10.60
C SER A 160 -3.84 -22.33 11.55
N ILE A 161 -2.83 -21.67 10.99
CA ILE A 161 -1.77 -20.97 11.73
C ILE A 161 -2.37 -19.78 12.49
N GLY A 162 -3.29 -19.03 11.88
CA GLY A 162 -4.02 -17.95 12.56
C GLY A 162 -4.74 -18.41 13.83
N ASN A 163 -5.34 -19.61 13.82
CA ASN A 163 -5.96 -20.18 15.02
C ASN A 163 -4.94 -20.65 16.06
N GLU A 164 -3.79 -21.17 15.65
CA GLU A 164 -2.70 -21.49 16.58
C GLU A 164 -2.19 -20.25 17.31
N ILE A 165 -2.04 -19.14 16.58
CA ILE A 165 -1.64 -17.85 17.16
C ILE A 165 -2.73 -17.30 18.08
N LYS A 166 -4.02 -17.43 17.74
CA LYS A 166 -5.12 -17.04 18.66
C LYS A 166 -5.01 -17.78 20.00
N ARG A 167 -4.77 -19.10 19.99
CA ARG A 167 -4.57 -19.88 21.23
C ARG A 167 -3.35 -19.40 22.01
N TYR A 168 -2.27 -19.05 21.31
CA TYR A 168 -1.08 -18.47 21.94
C TYR A 168 -1.40 -17.14 22.64
N VAL A 169 -2.16 -16.25 21.97
CA VAL A 169 -2.61 -14.96 22.51
C VAL A 169 -3.42 -15.12 23.78
N GLU A 170 -4.36 -16.07 23.79
CA GLU A 170 -5.20 -16.39 24.95
C GLU A 170 -4.35 -16.93 26.12
N SER A 171 -3.44 -17.86 25.82
CA SER A 171 -2.60 -18.52 26.84
C SER A 171 -1.56 -17.59 27.47
N ASN A 172 -1.19 -16.50 26.80
CA ASN A 172 -0.16 -15.57 27.25
C ASN A 172 -0.72 -14.20 27.71
N GLY A 173 -2.03 -14.07 27.88
CA GLY A 173 -2.65 -12.85 28.40
C GLY A 173 -2.59 -11.65 27.45
N LEU A 174 -2.35 -11.88 26.15
CA LEU A 174 -2.28 -10.83 25.13
C LEU A 174 -3.66 -10.47 24.54
N ALA A 175 -4.71 -11.21 24.93
CA ALA A 175 -6.05 -11.08 24.38
C ALA A 175 -6.73 -9.72 24.66
N SER A 176 -6.28 -8.99 25.69
CA SER A 176 -6.76 -7.64 26.01
C SER A 176 -6.12 -6.54 25.16
N SER A 177 -5.05 -6.85 24.42
CA SER A 177 -4.36 -5.87 23.59
C SER A 177 -5.18 -5.50 22.36
N ARG A 178 -5.56 -4.21 22.26
CA ARG A 178 -6.31 -3.68 21.11
C ARG A 178 -5.59 -3.91 19.78
N GLN A 179 -4.26 -3.81 19.78
CA GLN A 179 -3.43 -4.04 18.59
C GLN A 179 -3.54 -5.50 18.11
N VAL A 180 -3.47 -6.45 19.04
CA VAL A 180 -3.60 -7.89 18.75
C VAL A 180 -5.01 -8.21 18.26
N GLN A 181 -6.04 -7.66 18.92
CA GLN A 181 -7.43 -7.83 18.51
C GLN A 181 -7.68 -7.37 17.07
N THR A 182 -7.24 -6.15 16.72
CA THR A 182 -7.39 -5.62 15.34
C THR A 182 -6.68 -6.51 14.31
N SER A 183 -5.51 -7.04 14.67
CA SER A 183 -4.75 -7.94 13.78
C SER A 183 -5.42 -9.31 13.61
N LEU A 184 -6.01 -9.87 14.67
CA LEU A 184 -6.78 -11.12 14.62
C LEU A 184 -8.01 -10.99 13.72
N ILE A 185 -8.73 -9.88 13.85
CA ILE A 185 -9.89 -9.55 13.01
C ILE A 185 -9.47 -9.44 11.55
N HIS A 186 -8.43 -8.66 11.26
CA HIS A 186 -7.91 -8.50 9.90
C HIS A 186 -7.56 -9.87 9.29
N MET A 187 -6.87 -10.73 10.06
CA MET A 187 -6.52 -12.09 9.66
C MET A 187 -7.75 -12.94 9.37
N TYR A 188 -8.73 -12.98 10.27
CA TYR A 188 -9.95 -13.77 10.09
C TYR A 188 -10.78 -13.30 8.90
N CYS A 189 -10.94 -11.98 8.73
CA CYS A 189 -11.61 -11.39 7.58
C CYS A 189 -10.93 -11.77 6.25
N LYS A 190 -9.59 -11.67 6.18
CA LYS A 190 -8.82 -12.05 4.98
C LYS A 190 -8.87 -13.55 4.69
N CYS A 191 -9.01 -14.37 5.72
CA CYS A 191 -9.23 -15.82 5.60
C CYS A 191 -10.69 -16.21 5.32
N GLY A 192 -11.60 -15.24 5.17
CA GLY A 192 -13.02 -15.50 4.90
C GLY A 192 -13.81 -16.05 6.09
N ARG A 193 -13.33 -15.86 7.33
CA ARG A 193 -13.96 -16.35 8.58
C ARG A 193 -14.47 -15.20 9.44
N ILE A 194 -15.50 -14.54 8.95
CA ILE A 194 -16.04 -13.34 9.59
C ILE A 194 -16.70 -13.67 10.93
N ASP A 195 -17.32 -14.85 11.04
CA ASP A 195 -17.85 -15.40 12.29
C ASP A 195 -16.82 -15.36 13.43
N LYS A 196 -15.57 -15.70 13.14
CA LYS A 196 -14.49 -15.68 14.15
C LYS A 196 -13.95 -14.28 14.45
N ALA A 197 -14.12 -13.33 13.53
CA ALA A 197 -13.72 -11.95 13.76
C ALA A 197 -14.63 -11.26 14.79
N GLU A 198 -15.91 -11.63 14.83
CA GLU A 198 -16.89 -11.13 15.81
C GLU A 198 -16.52 -11.52 17.24
N ASP A 199 -16.05 -12.75 17.43
CA ASP A 199 -15.67 -13.29 18.74
C ASP A 199 -14.48 -12.55 19.39
N VAL A 200 -13.74 -11.74 18.63
CA VAL A 200 -12.50 -11.10 19.10
C VAL A 200 -12.79 -9.82 19.90
N PHE A 201 -13.52 -8.86 19.32
CA PHE A 201 -13.89 -7.61 20.01
C PHE A 201 -14.89 -6.80 19.17
N ALA A 202 -15.88 -6.19 19.81
CA ALA A 202 -16.86 -5.33 19.14
C ALA A 202 -16.47 -3.85 19.26
N ASP A 203 -15.96 -3.27 18.18
CA ASP A 203 -15.59 -1.85 18.09
C ASP A 203 -15.87 -1.28 16.69
N PRO A 204 -16.17 0.02 16.56
CA PRO A 204 -16.41 0.64 15.25
C PRO A 204 -15.33 0.34 14.20
N VAL A 205 -14.04 0.32 14.57
CA VAL A 205 -12.96 0.06 13.58
C VAL A 205 -13.01 -1.39 13.09
N VAL A 206 -13.43 -2.31 13.96
CA VAL A 206 -13.61 -3.74 13.64
C VAL A 206 -14.72 -3.93 12.63
N PHE A 207 -15.88 -3.32 12.88
CA PHE A 207 -17.01 -3.40 11.97
C PHE A 207 -16.72 -2.76 10.61
N THR A 208 -15.93 -1.69 10.57
CA THR A 208 -15.47 -1.12 9.30
C THR A 208 -14.64 -2.15 8.52
N SER A 209 -13.70 -2.84 9.18
CA SER A 209 -12.85 -3.88 8.56
C SER A 209 -13.66 -5.08 8.08
N VAL A 210 -14.63 -5.53 8.89
CA VAL A 210 -15.56 -6.62 8.56
C VAL A 210 -16.41 -6.26 7.34
N LEU A 211 -17.04 -5.08 7.33
CA LEU A 211 -17.87 -4.63 6.21
C LEU A 211 -17.07 -4.45 4.92
N LEU A 212 -15.82 -3.98 5.02
CA LEU A 212 -14.92 -3.88 3.88
C LEU A 212 -14.58 -5.27 3.32
N ALA A 213 -14.32 -6.25 4.19
CA ALA A 213 -14.10 -7.63 3.79
C ALA A 213 -15.33 -8.27 3.12
N CYS A 214 -16.53 -8.01 3.66
CA CYS A 214 -17.78 -8.39 3.01
C CYS A 214 -17.91 -7.76 1.62
N SER A 215 -17.62 -6.45 1.49
CA SER A 215 -17.67 -5.73 0.21
C SER A 215 -16.77 -6.37 -0.85
N HIS A 216 -15.52 -6.66 -0.50
CA HIS A 216 -14.58 -7.29 -1.43
C HIS A 216 -14.93 -8.74 -1.77
N SER A 217 -15.62 -9.44 -0.86
CA SER A 217 -16.00 -10.85 -1.03
C SER A 217 -17.41 -11.03 -1.60
N GLY A 218 -18.17 -9.94 -1.78
CA GLY A 218 -19.57 -9.98 -2.23
C GLY A 218 -20.54 -10.61 -1.24
N LEU A 219 -20.20 -10.68 0.05
CA LEU A 219 -21.01 -11.32 1.10
C LEU A 219 -22.11 -10.35 1.59
N VAL A 220 -23.16 -10.16 0.78
CA VAL A 220 -24.22 -9.17 1.02
C VAL A 220 -25.00 -9.44 2.30
N GLU A 221 -25.47 -10.67 2.47
CA GLU A 221 -26.27 -11.08 3.64
C GLU A 221 -25.49 -10.89 4.94
N ASP A 222 -24.22 -11.33 4.96
CA ASP A 222 -23.34 -11.17 6.10
C ASP A 222 -23.06 -9.69 6.39
N GLY A 223 -22.76 -8.88 5.36
CA GLY A 223 -22.55 -7.45 5.53
C GLY A 223 -23.77 -6.72 6.11
N LEU A 224 -24.99 -7.07 5.68
CA LEU A 224 -26.23 -6.52 6.24
C LEU A 224 -26.47 -6.98 7.68
N LYS A 225 -26.24 -8.27 7.96
CA LYS A 225 -26.33 -8.84 9.31
C LYS A 225 -25.39 -8.11 10.26
N TYR A 226 -24.12 -7.93 9.88
CA TYR A 226 -23.12 -7.28 10.71
C TYR A 226 -23.37 -5.78 10.89
N PHE A 227 -23.83 -5.10 9.84
CA PHE A 227 -24.21 -3.69 9.97
C PHE A 227 -25.37 -3.50 10.97
N LYS A 228 -26.31 -4.47 11.03
CA LYS A 228 -27.40 -4.45 12.00
C LYS A 228 -26.92 -4.78 13.42
N SER A 229 -26.10 -5.83 13.57
CA SER A 229 -25.61 -6.28 14.88
C SER A 229 -24.81 -5.20 15.60
N MET A 230 -24.10 -4.33 14.87
CA MET A 230 -23.45 -3.13 15.43
C MET A 230 -24.36 -2.39 16.43
N LYS A 231 -25.59 -2.10 16.01
CA LYS A 231 -26.54 -1.32 16.81
C LYS A 231 -27.33 -2.19 17.78
N THR A 232 -27.80 -3.36 17.33
CA THR A 232 -28.70 -4.19 18.13
C THR A 232 -28.00 -4.96 19.24
N ASP A 233 -26.79 -5.46 18.97
CA ASP A 233 -26.12 -6.43 19.83
C ASP A 233 -24.96 -5.76 20.59
N TYR A 234 -24.33 -4.75 19.99
CA TYR A 234 -23.14 -4.09 20.55
C TYR A 234 -23.34 -2.62 20.92
N GLY A 235 -24.51 -2.02 20.62
CA GLY A 235 -24.81 -0.63 20.95
C GLY A 235 -23.91 0.41 20.25
N ILE A 236 -23.25 0.02 19.15
CA ILE A 236 -22.36 0.86 18.36
C ILE A 236 -23.18 1.59 17.28
N GLU A 237 -23.19 2.92 17.33
CA GLU A 237 -23.84 3.70 16.29
C GLU A 237 -22.98 3.73 15.00
N PRO A 238 -23.53 3.38 13.83
CA PRO A 238 -22.78 3.38 12.58
C PRO A 238 -22.24 4.76 12.20
N ARG A 239 -20.94 4.83 11.95
CA ARG A 239 -20.23 6.00 11.39
C ARG A 239 -20.17 5.97 9.87
N ILE A 240 -19.72 7.08 9.27
CA ILE A 240 -19.61 7.24 7.81
C ILE A 240 -18.81 6.14 7.12
N GLU A 241 -17.76 5.64 7.76
CA GLU A 241 -16.91 4.57 7.23
C GLU A 241 -17.72 3.27 7.03
N HIS A 242 -18.59 2.92 7.97
CA HIS A 242 -19.46 1.74 7.89
C HIS A 242 -20.49 1.88 6.78
N TYR A 243 -21.14 3.04 6.69
CA TYR A 243 -22.10 3.32 5.61
C TYR A 243 -21.42 3.29 4.24
N THR A 244 -20.20 3.82 4.14
CA THR A 244 -19.41 3.79 2.91
C THR A 244 -19.13 2.35 2.49
N CYS A 245 -18.68 1.49 3.43
CA CYS A 245 -18.44 0.08 3.15
C CYS A 245 -19.72 -0.69 2.78
N LEU A 246 -20.84 -0.43 3.47
CA LEU A 246 -22.12 -1.08 3.17
C LEU A 246 -22.67 -0.67 1.79
N VAL A 247 -22.59 0.61 1.44
CA VAL A 247 -23.03 1.11 0.13
C VAL A 247 -22.13 0.58 -0.98
N ASP A 248 -20.81 0.48 -0.75
CA ASP A 248 -19.89 -0.17 -1.69
C ASP A 248 -20.27 -1.65 -1.91
N LEU A 249 -20.51 -2.41 -0.84
CA LEU A 249 -20.96 -3.81 -0.92
C LEU A 249 -22.26 -3.96 -1.73
N LEU A 250 -23.29 -3.18 -1.38
CA LEU A 250 -24.59 -3.25 -2.05
C LEU A 250 -24.50 -2.81 -3.51
N GLY A 251 -23.75 -1.74 -3.79
CA GLY A 251 -23.51 -1.26 -5.14
C GLY A 251 -22.79 -2.29 -5.99
N ARG A 252 -21.69 -2.88 -5.49
CA ARG A 252 -20.93 -3.93 -6.19
C ARG A 252 -21.81 -5.14 -6.52
N ALA A 253 -22.71 -5.52 -5.62
CA ALA A 253 -23.65 -6.62 -5.79
C ALA A 253 -24.91 -6.27 -6.64
N GLY A 254 -25.09 -5.01 -7.03
CA GLY A 254 -26.23 -4.56 -7.85
C GLY A 254 -27.51 -4.27 -7.06
N HIS A 255 -27.48 -4.26 -5.73
CA HIS A 255 -28.62 -3.94 -4.86
C HIS A 255 -28.81 -2.41 -4.71
N PHE A 256 -29.00 -1.71 -5.84
CA PHE A 256 -29.03 -0.26 -5.92
C PHE A 256 -30.12 0.41 -5.07
N GLU A 257 -31.31 -0.19 -5.02
CA GLU A 257 -32.43 0.37 -4.27
C GLU A 257 -32.16 0.37 -2.76
N LEU A 258 -31.52 -0.70 -2.25
CA LEU A 258 -31.11 -0.80 -0.85
C LEU A 258 -29.94 0.13 -0.54
N ALA A 259 -29.00 0.28 -1.49
CA ALA A 259 -27.90 1.25 -1.38
C ALA A 259 -28.45 2.69 -1.25
N LEU A 260 -29.41 3.07 -2.09
CA LEU A 260 -30.08 4.38 -2.02
C LEU A 260 -30.80 4.60 -0.69
N LYS A 261 -31.60 3.62 -0.24
CA LYS A 261 -32.28 3.67 1.07
C LYS A 261 -31.27 3.84 2.21
N THR A 262 -30.10 3.21 2.10
CA THR A 262 -29.02 3.32 3.10
C THR A 262 -28.44 4.74 3.14
N ILE A 263 -28.19 5.37 1.99
CA ILE A 263 -27.69 6.76 1.93
C ILE A 263 -28.71 7.75 2.47
N GLN A 264 -30.00 7.57 2.16
CA GLN A 264 -31.08 8.46 2.60
C GLN A 264 -31.27 8.47 4.12
N LYS A 265 -30.83 7.42 4.83
CA LYS A 265 -30.84 7.36 6.30
C LYS A 265 -29.76 8.25 6.95
N MET A 266 -28.83 8.81 6.17
CA MET A 266 -27.71 9.61 6.67
C MET A 266 -27.97 11.13 6.58
N PRO A 267 -27.40 11.95 7.48
CA PRO A 267 -27.45 13.42 7.37
C PRO A 267 -26.85 13.94 6.06
N LEU A 268 -27.50 14.91 5.41
CA LEU A 268 -27.11 15.48 4.11
C LEU A 268 -25.64 15.87 3.99
N GLN A 269 -25.06 16.44 5.05
CA GLN A 269 -23.68 16.95 5.06
C GLN A 269 -22.61 15.85 4.92
N VAL A 270 -22.95 14.60 5.24
CA VAL A 270 -22.02 13.46 5.19
C VAL A 270 -22.29 12.50 4.03
N GLN A 271 -23.37 12.71 3.27
CA GLN A 271 -23.73 11.85 2.13
C GLN A 271 -22.72 11.91 0.97
N ALA A 272 -21.99 13.02 0.80
CA ALA A 272 -21.09 13.22 -0.34
C ALA A 272 -20.00 12.14 -0.47
N LYS A 273 -19.46 11.60 0.62
CA LYS A 273 -18.44 10.53 0.56
C LYS A 273 -19.05 9.16 0.20
N VAL A 274 -20.34 8.96 0.47
CA VAL A 274 -21.04 7.68 0.31
C VAL A 274 -21.65 7.53 -1.09
N TRP A 275 -21.97 8.65 -1.76
CA TRP A 275 -22.39 8.65 -3.16
C TRP A 275 -21.30 8.18 -4.12
N VAL A 276 -20.01 8.36 -3.79
CA VAL A 276 -18.87 7.99 -4.66
C VAL A 276 -18.79 6.48 -4.93
N PRO A 277 -18.83 5.58 -3.92
CA PRO A 277 -18.93 4.14 -4.15
C PRO A 277 -20.14 3.75 -5.01
N LEU A 278 -21.31 4.33 -4.77
CA LEU A 278 -22.53 4.04 -5.54
C LEU A 278 -22.38 4.45 -7.01
N LEU A 279 -21.79 5.62 -7.28
CA LEU A 279 -21.53 6.10 -8.63
C LEU A 279 -20.59 5.13 -9.38
N SER A 280 -19.55 4.66 -8.68
CA SER A 280 -18.60 3.67 -9.23
C SER A 280 -19.27 2.35 -9.57
N ALA A 281 -20.21 1.89 -8.73
CA ALA A 281 -21.03 0.71 -8.97
C ALA A 281 -22.01 0.88 -10.15
N CYS A 282 -22.65 2.04 -10.28
CA CYS A 282 -23.54 2.34 -11.41
C CYS A 282 -22.79 2.21 -12.74
N ARG A 283 -21.55 2.70 -12.80
CA ARG A 283 -20.67 2.51 -13.96
C ARG A 283 -20.40 1.03 -14.24
N LYS A 284 -20.03 0.25 -13.22
CA LYS A 284 -19.72 -1.18 -13.37
C LYS A 284 -20.89 -1.98 -13.96
N HIS A 285 -22.10 -1.67 -13.55
CA HIS A 285 -23.33 -2.35 -14.00
C HIS A 285 -24.02 -1.66 -15.19
N SER A 286 -23.39 -0.64 -15.80
CA SER A 286 -23.97 0.17 -16.88
C SER A 286 -25.35 0.76 -16.54
N ASN A 287 -25.61 1.05 -15.26
CA ASN A 287 -26.84 1.69 -14.79
C ASN A 287 -26.73 3.21 -14.96
N ILE A 288 -26.91 3.67 -16.20
CA ILE A 288 -26.70 5.06 -16.61
C ILE A 288 -27.68 6.00 -15.89
N GLU A 289 -28.96 5.66 -15.84
CA GLU A 289 -30.00 6.51 -15.25
C GLU A 289 -29.73 6.82 -13.78
N LEU A 290 -29.41 5.79 -12.98
CA LEU A 290 -29.03 5.98 -11.58
C LEU A 290 -27.69 6.72 -11.47
N GLY A 291 -26.73 6.39 -12.34
CA GLY A 291 -25.44 7.07 -12.41
C GLY A 291 -25.58 8.58 -12.61
N GLU A 292 -26.49 9.02 -13.47
CA GLU A 292 -26.78 10.44 -13.71
C GLU A 292 -27.38 11.13 -12.49
N TYR A 293 -28.34 10.46 -11.83
CA TYR A 293 -28.94 10.96 -10.60
C TYR A 293 -27.88 11.16 -9.51
N VAL A 294 -27.02 10.16 -9.29
CA VAL A 294 -25.95 10.21 -8.28
C VAL A 294 -24.91 11.26 -8.64
N ALA A 295 -24.54 11.38 -9.91
CA ALA A 295 -23.60 12.39 -10.41
C ALA A 295 -24.10 13.81 -10.13
N LYS A 296 -25.35 14.11 -10.45
CA LYS A 296 -25.96 15.41 -10.18
C LYS A 296 -25.94 15.74 -8.68
N LYS A 297 -26.31 14.77 -7.83
CA LYS A 297 -26.25 14.94 -6.38
C LYS A 297 -24.83 15.21 -5.86
N LEU A 298 -23.82 14.53 -6.39
CA LEU A 298 -22.42 14.74 -6.00
C LEU A 298 -21.91 16.14 -6.39
N LEU A 299 -22.29 16.63 -7.57
CA LEU A 299 -21.92 17.97 -8.02
C LEU A 299 -22.62 19.06 -7.18
N ASP A 300 -23.88 18.84 -6.81
CA ASP A 300 -24.64 19.75 -5.94
C ASP A 300 -24.05 19.79 -4.52
N LEU A 301 -23.67 18.63 -3.97
CA LEU A 301 -23.15 18.52 -2.59
C LEU A 301 -21.69 18.94 -2.44
N ASN A 302 -20.85 18.75 -3.47
CA ASN A 302 -19.44 19.09 -3.40
C ASN A 302 -18.93 19.67 -4.73
N PRO A 303 -19.29 20.93 -5.05
CA PRO A 303 -19.01 21.54 -6.34
C PRO A 303 -17.52 21.85 -6.57
N GLY A 304 -16.67 21.71 -5.54
CA GLY A 304 -15.21 21.89 -5.62
C GLY A 304 -14.41 20.59 -5.74
N ASN A 305 -15.07 19.42 -5.68
CA ASN A 305 -14.37 18.14 -5.73
C ASN A 305 -14.15 17.68 -7.18
N THR A 306 -12.89 17.66 -7.61
CA THR A 306 -12.52 17.25 -8.98
C THR A 306 -12.94 15.82 -9.32
N SER A 307 -12.86 14.89 -8.36
CA SER A 307 -13.22 13.48 -8.54
C SER A 307 -14.70 13.31 -8.90
N SER A 308 -15.58 14.15 -8.36
CA SER A 308 -17.01 14.15 -8.70
C SER A 308 -17.26 14.48 -10.17
N TYR A 309 -16.58 15.50 -10.72
CA TYR A 309 -16.69 15.85 -12.15
C TYR A 309 -16.12 14.76 -13.06
N VAL A 310 -14.98 14.17 -12.70
CA VAL A 310 -14.36 13.09 -13.47
C VAL A 310 -15.28 11.87 -13.53
N LEU A 311 -15.81 11.42 -12.38
CA LEU A 311 -16.71 10.27 -12.34
C LEU A 311 -18.03 10.54 -13.08
N THR A 312 -18.55 11.77 -13.00
CA THR A 312 -19.76 12.20 -13.72
C THR A 312 -19.54 12.15 -15.23
N ALA A 313 -18.43 12.73 -15.72
CA ALA A 313 -18.10 12.72 -17.14
C ALA A 313 -17.91 11.29 -17.68
N ASN A 314 -17.36 10.39 -16.86
CA ASN A 314 -17.19 8.98 -17.21
C ASN A 314 -18.52 8.24 -17.34
N ILE A 315 -19.52 8.54 -16.50
CA ILE A 315 -20.86 7.94 -16.63
C ILE A 315 -21.57 8.40 -17.90
N TYR A 316 -21.54 9.70 -18.19
CA TYR A 316 -22.08 10.21 -19.44
C TYR A 316 -21.39 9.59 -20.66
N THR A 317 -20.05 9.44 -20.60
CA THR A 317 -19.26 8.74 -21.62
C THR A 317 -19.74 7.29 -21.78
N SER A 318 -19.87 6.52 -20.69
CA SER A 318 -20.35 5.12 -20.75
C SER A 318 -21.80 4.99 -21.24
N GLY A 319 -22.62 6.03 -21.08
CA GLY A 319 -24.00 6.08 -21.56
C GLY A 319 -24.18 6.66 -22.95
N GLY A 320 -23.10 6.95 -23.69
CA GLY A 320 -23.17 7.54 -25.02
C GLY A 320 -23.60 9.02 -25.04
N LYS A 321 -23.63 9.68 -23.88
CA LYS A 321 -24.04 11.08 -23.69
C LYS A 321 -22.83 12.03 -23.74
N TRP A 322 -22.19 12.07 -24.91
CA TRP A 322 -20.90 12.73 -25.11
C TRP A 322 -20.93 14.24 -24.88
N LYS A 323 -22.05 14.89 -25.22
CA LYS A 323 -22.25 16.33 -25.05
C LYS A 323 -22.25 16.70 -23.57
N GLU A 324 -22.95 15.93 -22.75
CA GLU A 324 -23.04 16.08 -21.30
C GLU A 324 -21.67 15.81 -20.64
N ALA A 325 -20.92 14.83 -21.13
CA ALA A 325 -19.55 14.57 -20.68
C ALA A 325 -18.62 15.76 -20.98
N ALA A 326 -18.67 16.32 -22.18
CA ALA A 326 -17.88 17.48 -22.57
C ALA A 326 -18.25 18.73 -21.75
N ILE A 327 -19.54 18.97 -21.52
CA ILE A 327 -20.05 20.05 -20.66
C ILE A 327 -19.48 19.90 -19.24
N THR A 328 -19.55 18.69 -18.67
CA THR A 328 -19.03 18.41 -17.31
C THR A 328 -17.53 18.68 -17.22
N ARG A 329 -16.73 18.25 -18.20
CA ARG A 329 -15.28 18.53 -18.26
C ARG A 329 -15.00 20.03 -18.41
N SER A 330 -15.84 20.75 -19.16
CA SER A 330 -15.75 22.21 -19.31
C SER A 330 -16.06 22.95 -18.01
N MET A 331 -17.12 22.54 -17.29
CA MET A 331 -17.47 23.09 -15.97
C MET A 331 -16.32 22.94 -14.97
N MET A 332 -15.65 21.77 -14.97
CA MET A 332 -14.48 21.51 -14.13
C MET A 332 -13.34 22.49 -14.45
N ARG A 333 -13.00 22.68 -15.74
CA ARG A 333 -11.96 23.62 -16.18
C ARG A 333 -12.31 25.07 -15.85
N ASN A 334 -13.54 25.49 -16.07
CA ASN A 334 -14.00 26.87 -15.80
C ASN A 334 -13.93 27.22 -14.31
N LYS A 335 -14.02 26.22 -13.43
CA LYS A 335 -13.85 26.37 -11.98
C LYS A 335 -12.38 26.32 -11.52
N GLY A 336 -11.42 26.18 -12.45
CA GLY A 336 -10.00 26.01 -12.14
C GLY A 336 -9.68 24.69 -11.44
N LEU A 337 -10.59 23.71 -11.48
CA LEU A 337 -10.37 22.41 -10.86
C LEU A 337 -9.48 21.57 -11.77
N VAL A 338 -8.30 21.22 -11.25
CA VAL A 338 -7.34 20.38 -11.96
C VAL A 338 -7.40 18.98 -11.39
N LYS A 339 -7.48 17.98 -12.29
CA LYS A 339 -7.41 16.57 -11.92
C LYS A 339 -5.98 16.26 -11.50
N GLU A 340 -5.81 15.64 -10.33
CA GLU A 340 -4.51 15.12 -9.94
C GLU A 340 -4.07 14.06 -10.98
N PRO A 341 -2.88 14.23 -11.59
CA PRO A 341 -2.38 13.26 -12.55
C PRO A 341 -2.10 11.93 -11.86
N GLY A 342 -2.44 10.83 -12.52
CA GLY A 342 -2.05 9.50 -12.07
C GLY A 342 -0.57 9.30 -12.31
N TRP A 343 0.17 8.94 -11.28
CA TRP A 343 1.59 8.64 -11.36
C TRP A 343 1.87 7.23 -10.86
N SER A 344 2.94 6.65 -11.40
CA SER A 344 3.50 5.38 -10.94
C SER A 344 4.98 5.59 -10.71
N GLN A 345 5.47 5.11 -9.58
CA GLN A 345 6.88 5.19 -9.22
C GLN A 345 7.49 3.81 -9.08
N ILE A 346 8.76 3.71 -9.43
CA ILE A 346 9.58 2.52 -9.27
C ILE A 346 10.97 2.97 -8.79
N GLU A 347 11.52 2.21 -7.86
CA GLU A 347 12.89 2.41 -7.40
C GLU A 347 13.81 1.38 -8.07
N ILE A 348 14.88 1.87 -8.68
CA ILE A 348 15.91 1.03 -9.30
C ILE A 348 17.27 1.56 -8.85
N ASN A 349 18.10 0.69 -8.25
CA ASN A 349 19.45 1.03 -7.79
C ASN A 349 19.51 2.28 -6.89
N GLY A 350 18.53 2.43 -5.98
CA GLY A 350 18.44 3.58 -5.06
C GLY A 350 17.93 4.88 -5.69
N ALA A 351 17.55 4.88 -6.97
CA ALA A 351 16.95 6.02 -7.65
C ALA A 351 15.45 5.82 -7.84
N ILE A 352 14.65 6.72 -7.26
CA ILE A 352 13.20 6.77 -7.44
C ILE A 352 12.89 7.44 -8.78
N ASN A 353 12.19 6.72 -9.65
CA ASN A 353 11.73 7.24 -10.93
C ASN A 353 10.21 7.28 -10.94
N VAL A 354 9.66 8.47 -11.16
CA VAL A 354 8.21 8.71 -11.20
C VAL A 354 7.81 8.97 -12.64
N PHE A 355 6.76 8.29 -13.10
CA PHE A 355 6.22 8.42 -14.44
C PHE A 355 4.78 8.92 -14.38
N MET A 356 4.44 9.79 -15.33
CA MET A 356 3.06 10.16 -15.66
C MET A 356 2.61 9.51 -16.97
N ALA A 357 1.31 9.48 -17.24
CA ALA A 357 0.83 8.99 -18.53
C ALA A 357 1.37 9.86 -19.68
N GLY A 358 1.97 9.23 -20.70
CA GLY A 358 2.60 9.93 -21.83
C GLY A 358 3.90 10.66 -21.49
N ASP A 359 4.49 10.40 -20.32
CA ASP A 359 5.71 11.08 -19.89
C ASP A 359 6.88 10.79 -20.85
N ARG A 360 7.57 11.86 -21.26
CA ARG A 360 8.77 11.81 -22.12
C ARG A 360 9.95 12.55 -21.50
N SER A 361 9.82 13.03 -20.26
CA SER A 361 10.85 13.82 -19.56
C SER A 361 12.07 12.98 -19.13
N HIS A 362 11.90 11.66 -19.02
CA HIS A 362 12.97 10.75 -18.63
C HIS A 362 14.13 10.74 -19.66
N HIS A 363 15.37 10.83 -19.18
CA HIS A 363 16.58 10.87 -20.04
C HIS A 363 16.70 9.67 -21.01
N ARG A 364 16.16 8.50 -20.63
CA ARG A 364 16.04 7.29 -21.48
C ARG A 364 14.65 7.05 -22.05
N SER A 365 13.87 8.10 -22.26
CA SER A 365 12.52 8.02 -22.82
C SER A 365 12.48 7.18 -24.10
N PHE A 366 13.40 7.41 -25.04
CA PHE A 366 13.47 6.64 -26.28
C PHE A 366 13.55 5.12 -26.05
N ASP A 367 14.42 4.66 -25.14
CA ASP A 367 14.58 3.24 -24.82
C ASP A 367 13.32 2.66 -24.15
N ILE A 368 12.69 3.43 -23.27
CA ILE A 368 11.44 3.05 -22.61
C ILE A 368 10.34 2.81 -23.64
N TYR A 369 10.10 3.77 -24.54
CA TYR A 369 9.05 3.62 -25.56
C TYR A 369 9.36 2.49 -26.56
N LYS A 370 10.63 2.30 -26.93
CA LYS A 370 11.04 1.16 -27.77
C LYS A 370 10.71 -0.17 -27.08
N LYS A 371 11.09 -0.31 -25.80
CA LYS A 371 10.86 -1.55 -25.05
C LYS A 371 9.38 -1.78 -24.75
N LEU A 372 8.62 -0.71 -24.55
CA LEU A 372 7.17 -0.75 -24.37
C LEU A 372 6.46 -1.31 -25.62
N ASN A 373 6.88 -0.91 -26.81
CA ASN A 373 6.35 -1.45 -28.07
C ASN A 373 6.69 -2.94 -28.24
N GLU A 374 7.92 -3.35 -27.93
CA GLU A 374 8.30 -4.76 -27.90
C GLU A 374 7.43 -5.57 -26.92
N LEU A 375 7.21 -5.04 -25.71
CA LEU A 375 6.38 -5.69 -24.70
C LEU A 375 4.93 -5.80 -25.17
N ASN A 376 4.34 -4.72 -25.68
CA ASN A 376 2.96 -4.70 -26.16
C ASN A 376 2.73 -5.74 -27.27
N THR A 377 3.70 -5.93 -28.17
CA THR A 377 3.63 -6.97 -29.21
C THR A 377 3.53 -8.37 -28.59
N LYS A 378 4.42 -8.69 -27.63
CA LYS A 378 4.39 -9.98 -26.91
C LYS A 378 3.12 -10.17 -26.08
N LEU A 379 2.58 -9.10 -25.52
CA LEU A 379 1.31 -9.16 -24.78
C LEU A 379 0.16 -9.50 -25.72
N LYS A 380 0.07 -8.84 -26.89
CA LYS A 380 -0.95 -9.15 -27.92
C LYS A 380 -0.86 -10.60 -28.37
N GLU A 381 0.35 -11.11 -28.65
CA GLU A 381 0.59 -12.52 -28.98
C GLU A 381 0.17 -13.50 -27.87
N ALA A 382 0.31 -13.09 -26.61
CA ALA A 382 -0.11 -13.88 -25.45
C ALA A 382 -1.64 -13.85 -25.21
N GLY A 383 -2.40 -13.06 -25.98
CA GLY A 383 -3.86 -12.93 -25.89
C GLY A 383 -4.35 -11.75 -25.04
N TYR A 384 -3.51 -10.77 -24.74
CA TYR A 384 -3.93 -9.55 -24.06
C TYR A 384 -4.76 -8.65 -25.00
N ILE A 385 -5.93 -8.22 -24.53
CA ILE A 385 -6.83 -7.29 -25.22
C ILE A 385 -6.94 -6.04 -24.37
N ALA A 386 -6.67 -4.87 -24.96
CA ALA A 386 -6.76 -3.58 -24.29
C ALA A 386 -8.22 -3.15 -24.13
N GLU A 387 -8.61 -2.70 -22.93
CA GLU A 387 -9.94 -2.12 -22.71
C GLU A 387 -9.91 -0.64 -23.11
N ILE A 388 -10.37 -0.34 -24.33
CA ILE A 388 -10.37 1.01 -24.92
C ILE A 388 -11.66 1.83 -24.64
N ASP A 389 -12.71 1.20 -24.12
CA ASP A 389 -14.03 1.81 -23.87
C ASP A 389 -14.00 3.00 -22.89
N MET A 390 -12.89 3.16 -22.16
CA MET A 390 -12.70 4.19 -21.14
C MET A 390 -11.93 5.42 -21.65
N VAL A 391 -11.49 5.44 -22.91
CA VAL A 391 -10.76 6.58 -23.53
C VAL A 391 -11.75 7.53 -24.21
N ALA A 392 -11.40 8.81 -24.34
CA ALA A 392 -12.23 9.81 -25.02
C ALA A 392 -12.66 9.31 -26.41
N HIS A 393 -13.96 9.34 -26.71
CA HIS A 393 -14.51 8.85 -27.98
C HIS A 393 -14.13 9.72 -29.17
N ASP A 394 -13.74 10.96 -28.93
CA ASP A 394 -13.28 11.92 -29.94
C ASP A 394 -11.99 11.45 -30.66
N LEU A 395 -11.34 10.41 -30.12
CA LEU A 395 -10.16 9.76 -30.67
C LEU A 395 -10.55 8.54 -31.51
N GLU A 396 -9.84 8.32 -32.61
CA GLU A 396 -9.97 7.09 -33.40
C GLU A 396 -9.54 5.87 -32.55
N ASN A 397 -9.99 4.65 -32.91
CA ASN A 397 -9.67 3.46 -32.11
C ASN A 397 -8.14 3.22 -31.97
N GLU A 398 -7.36 3.63 -32.96
CA GLU A 398 -5.88 3.60 -32.91
C GLU A 398 -5.32 4.59 -31.89
N GLU A 399 -5.85 5.81 -31.83
CA GLU A 399 -5.46 6.84 -30.84
C GLU A 399 -5.91 6.47 -29.41
N LYS A 400 -7.04 5.74 -29.28
CA LYS A 400 -7.48 5.19 -27.99
C LYS A 400 -6.55 4.10 -27.49
N GLU A 401 -6.14 3.19 -28.37
CA GLU A 401 -5.11 2.18 -28.06
C GLU A 401 -3.80 2.85 -27.65
N GLU A 402 -3.36 3.87 -28.37
CA GLU A 402 -2.12 4.61 -28.06
C GLU A 402 -2.18 5.28 -26.67
N SER A 403 -3.32 5.88 -26.30
CA SER A 403 -3.55 6.47 -24.97
C SER A 403 -3.45 5.43 -23.83
N VAL A 404 -3.97 4.22 -24.04
CA VAL A 404 -3.87 3.12 -23.08
C VAL A 404 -2.43 2.62 -22.98
N MET A 405 -1.71 2.59 -24.09
CA MET A 405 -0.33 2.10 -24.17
C MET A 405 0.66 2.97 -23.40
N VAL A 406 0.38 4.26 -23.20
CA VAL A 406 1.30 5.20 -22.54
C VAL A 406 0.98 5.48 -21.06
N ARG A 407 0.18 4.64 -20.40
CA ARG A 407 -0.12 4.81 -18.97
C ARG A 407 1.13 4.70 -18.08
N SER A 408 1.12 5.44 -16.96
CA SER A 408 2.28 5.57 -16.07
C SER A 408 2.77 4.23 -15.53
N GLU A 409 1.86 3.29 -15.23
CA GLU A 409 2.21 1.95 -14.74
C GLU A 409 3.06 1.19 -15.75
N ARG A 410 2.75 1.32 -17.05
CA ARG A 410 3.48 0.64 -18.13
C ARG A 410 4.88 1.20 -18.27
N LEU A 411 5.02 2.53 -18.20
CA LEU A 411 6.33 3.19 -18.25
C LEU A 411 7.20 2.78 -17.06
N ALA A 412 6.64 2.76 -15.85
CA ALA A 412 7.34 2.30 -14.65
C ALA A 412 7.78 0.83 -14.76
N VAL A 413 6.89 -0.06 -15.20
CA VAL A 413 7.21 -1.47 -15.41
C VAL A 413 8.31 -1.64 -16.45
N VAL A 414 8.21 -0.95 -17.60
CA VAL A 414 9.22 -1.04 -18.66
C VAL A 414 10.57 -0.49 -18.21
N TRP A 415 10.59 0.60 -17.45
CA TRP A 415 11.83 1.08 -16.84
C TRP A 415 12.43 0.04 -15.88
N GLY A 416 11.58 -0.63 -15.08
CA GLY A 416 11.95 -1.78 -14.28
C GLY A 416 12.60 -2.90 -15.09
N LEU A 417 11.99 -3.27 -16.22
CA LEU A 417 12.50 -4.31 -17.12
C LEU A 417 13.83 -3.94 -17.78
N ILE A 418 14.09 -2.67 -18.05
CA ILE A 418 15.35 -2.17 -18.62
C ILE A 418 16.44 -2.10 -17.56
N GLY A 419 16.09 -1.66 -16.36
CA GLY A 419 17.04 -1.32 -15.30
C GLY A 419 17.47 -2.47 -14.40
N THR A 420 16.89 -3.68 -14.55
CA THR A 420 17.14 -4.82 -13.65
C THR A 420 17.27 -6.13 -14.42
N GLU A 421 17.94 -7.11 -13.82
CA GLU A 421 18.18 -8.43 -14.42
C GLU A 421 16.89 -9.26 -14.58
N PRO A 422 16.82 -10.17 -15.57
CA PRO A 422 15.69 -11.09 -15.70
C PRO A 422 15.42 -11.86 -14.40
N GLY A 423 14.15 -11.94 -14.00
CA GLY A 423 13.74 -12.61 -12.76
C GLY A 423 13.72 -11.71 -11.51
N THR A 424 14.34 -10.52 -11.55
CA THR A 424 14.23 -9.55 -10.43
C THR A 424 12.78 -9.11 -10.24
N THR A 425 12.30 -9.20 -8.99
CA THR A 425 10.99 -8.69 -8.58
C THR A 425 10.91 -7.18 -8.76
N LEU A 426 9.85 -6.69 -9.39
CA LEU A 426 9.63 -5.26 -9.58
C LEU A 426 8.55 -4.76 -8.62
N THR A 427 8.88 -3.71 -7.86
CA THR A 427 7.93 -3.06 -6.95
C THR A 427 7.52 -1.71 -7.52
N ILE A 428 6.22 -1.55 -7.78
CA ILE A 428 5.63 -0.33 -8.31
C ILE A 428 4.65 0.22 -7.29
N ILE A 429 4.73 1.52 -7.01
CA ILE A 429 3.78 2.23 -6.17
C ILE A 429 3.04 3.25 -7.03
N LYS A 430 1.72 3.39 -6.84
CA LYS A 430 0.90 4.35 -7.58
C LYS A 430 -0.11 5.04 -6.68
N ASN A 431 -0.50 6.27 -7.04
CA ASN A 431 -1.50 7.03 -6.26
C ASN A 431 -2.95 6.63 -6.56
N LEU A 432 -3.24 6.13 -7.77
CA LEU A 432 -4.60 5.75 -8.18
C LEU A 432 -4.85 4.25 -8.05
N GLN A 433 -6.11 3.85 -7.82
CA GLN A 433 -6.51 2.44 -7.84
C GLN A 433 -6.17 1.79 -9.19
N THR A 434 -5.81 0.50 -9.19
CA THR A 434 -5.56 -0.24 -10.43
C THR A 434 -6.86 -0.50 -11.18
N CYS A 435 -6.98 0.04 -12.40
CA CYS A 435 -8.14 -0.22 -13.26
C CYS A 435 -8.04 -1.59 -13.95
N GLY A 436 -9.14 -2.07 -14.54
CA GLY A 436 -9.23 -3.38 -15.19
C GLY A 436 -8.14 -3.62 -16.24
N ASP A 437 -8.00 -2.71 -17.20
CA ASP A 437 -6.92 -2.77 -18.18
C ASP A 437 -5.51 -2.83 -17.56
N CYS A 438 -5.19 -1.97 -16.59
CA CYS A 438 -3.86 -1.98 -15.96
C CYS A 438 -3.63 -3.30 -15.20
N HIS A 439 -4.68 -3.84 -14.57
CA HIS A 439 -4.62 -5.12 -13.87
C HIS A 439 -4.35 -6.28 -14.85
N SER A 440 -5.08 -6.31 -15.97
CA SER A 440 -4.87 -7.26 -17.06
C SER A 440 -3.47 -7.14 -17.64
N PHE A 441 -3.02 -5.92 -17.96
CA PHE A 441 -1.66 -5.65 -18.42
C PHE A 441 -0.60 -6.24 -17.47
N LEU A 442 -0.73 -6.02 -16.16
CA LEU A 442 0.21 -6.52 -15.15
C LEU A 442 0.19 -8.05 -15.06
N LYS A 443 -0.98 -8.70 -15.14
CA LYS A 443 -1.09 -10.16 -15.21
C LYS A 443 -0.33 -10.69 -16.42
N PHE A 444 -0.66 -10.23 -17.62
CA PHE A 444 0.00 -10.71 -18.83
C PHE A 444 1.49 -10.39 -18.84
N THR A 445 1.90 -9.24 -18.31
CA THR A 445 3.32 -8.89 -18.19
C THR A 445 4.06 -9.86 -17.26
N SER A 446 3.50 -10.19 -16.09
CA SER A 446 4.12 -11.18 -15.18
C SER A 446 4.30 -12.54 -15.85
N LYS A 447 3.35 -12.94 -16.71
CA LYS A 447 3.39 -14.20 -17.47
C LYS A 447 4.44 -14.18 -18.58
N VAL A 448 4.45 -13.13 -19.40
CA VAL A 448 5.32 -13.03 -20.59
C VAL A 448 6.77 -12.74 -20.22
N THR A 449 6.99 -12.01 -19.14
CA THR A 449 8.34 -11.65 -18.68
C THR A 449 8.91 -12.61 -17.65
N CYS A 450 8.10 -13.56 -17.16
CA CYS A 450 8.43 -14.47 -16.06
C CYS A 450 8.95 -13.72 -14.82
N ARG A 451 8.36 -12.56 -14.53
CA ARG A 451 8.72 -11.73 -13.36
C ARG A 451 7.59 -11.67 -12.36
N HIS A 452 7.97 -11.60 -11.09
CA HIS A 452 7.07 -11.21 -10.01
C HIS A 452 6.93 -9.69 -10.00
N LEU A 453 5.70 -9.19 -10.12
CA LEU A 453 5.41 -7.76 -10.01
C LEU A 453 4.62 -7.52 -8.73
N ILE A 454 5.10 -6.64 -7.87
CA ILE A 454 4.40 -6.16 -6.68
C ILE A 454 3.91 -4.75 -6.97
N VAL A 455 2.59 -4.55 -7.00
CA VAL A 455 2.00 -3.24 -7.23
C VAL A 455 1.18 -2.81 -6.04
N ARG A 456 1.59 -1.72 -5.38
CA ARG A 456 0.81 -1.06 -4.35
C ARG A 456 -0.02 0.05 -4.97
N ASP A 457 -1.34 -0.11 -4.95
CA ASP A 457 -2.25 0.98 -5.27
C ASP A 457 -2.73 1.71 -4.00
N GLY A 458 -3.60 2.70 -4.17
CA GLY A 458 -4.13 3.48 -3.07
C GLY A 458 -4.94 2.68 -2.03
N GLN A 459 -5.26 1.40 -2.27
CA GLN A 459 -6.04 0.56 -1.35
C GLN A 459 -5.29 -0.68 -0.87
N ARG A 460 -4.42 -1.31 -1.69
CA ARG A 460 -3.80 -2.60 -1.35
C ARG A 460 -2.58 -2.94 -2.20
N PHE A 461 -1.92 -4.04 -1.84
CA PHE A 461 -0.90 -4.70 -2.64
C PHE A 461 -1.50 -5.75 -3.56
N HIS A 462 -1.02 -5.78 -4.80
CA HIS A 462 -1.31 -6.79 -5.81
C HIS A 462 0.00 -7.51 -6.14
N HIS A 463 0.02 -8.83 -6.00
CA HIS A 463 1.16 -9.67 -6.38
C HIS A 463 0.81 -10.37 -7.67
N PHE A 464 1.47 -10.00 -8.75
CA PHE A 464 1.29 -10.61 -10.06
C PHE A 464 2.39 -11.63 -10.31
N LEU A 465 1.99 -12.90 -10.41
CA LEU A 465 2.90 -14.01 -10.64
C LEU A 465 2.32 -14.95 -11.67
N SER A 466 3.07 -15.20 -12.74
CA SER A 466 2.73 -16.18 -13.79
C SER A 466 1.33 -15.99 -14.40
N GLY A 467 0.87 -14.74 -14.54
CA GLY A 467 -0.45 -14.43 -15.11
C GLY A 467 -1.60 -14.42 -14.11
N SER A 468 -1.32 -14.64 -12.83
CA SER A 468 -2.31 -14.56 -11.74
C SER A 468 -2.06 -13.34 -10.87
N CYS A 469 -3.09 -12.87 -10.16
CA CYS A 469 -2.97 -11.82 -9.16
C CYS A 469 -3.44 -12.33 -7.80
N SER A 470 -2.79 -11.91 -6.71
CA SER A 470 -3.21 -12.23 -5.33
C SER A 470 -4.65 -11.85 -5.02
N CYS A 471 -5.26 -10.92 -5.77
CA CYS A 471 -6.66 -10.53 -5.58
C CYS A 471 -7.69 -11.43 -6.29
N LYS A 472 -7.27 -12.44 -7.06
CA LYS A 472 -8.15 -13.36 -7.81
C LYS A 472 -9.20 -12.65 -8.68
N ASP A 473 -8.81 -11.53 -9.29
CA ASP A 473 -9.68 -10.72 -10.15
C ASP A 473 -10.84 -9.99 -9.43
N PHE A 474 -10.80 -9.93 -8.09
CA PHE A 474 -11.67 -9.08 -7.29
C PHE A 474 -10.92 -7.77 -6.94
N TRP A 475 -10.96 -6.76 -7.81
CA TRP A 475 -10.32 -5.44 -7.61
C TRP A 475 -11.23 -4.24 -7.37
#